data_AF-A0A7T7CDB7-F1
#
_entry.id   AF-A0A7T7CDB7-F1
#
_cell.length_a   1.000
_cell.length_b   1.000
_cell.length_c   1.000
_cell.angle_alpha   90.00
_cell.angle_beta   90.00
_cell.angle_gamma   90.00
#
_symmetry.space_group_name_H-M   'P 1'
#
loop_
_entity.id
_entity.type
_entity.pdbx_description
1 polymer ?
#
loop_
_entity_poly.entity_id
_entity_poly.type
_entity_poly.pdbx_seq_one_letter_code
_entity_poly.pdbx_strand_id
1 'polypeptide(L)'
;METVKEKYELHRWDLDRETDPGQISRQVIAVHAKHGPRLRKLPMATVVLTLDSGKEDQDVRRIHGTKSLRHIRIIRITEEALDQGGILTQEGLSDLLSVDVRTIRRDIQALYPAKGSCANERRLS
;
A
#
# COMPACT_ATOMS: atom_id res chain seq x y z
N MET A 1 -26.29 -26.51 4.18
CA MET A 1 -25.81 -25.26 4.81
C MET A 1 -25.40 -24.35 3.68
N GLU A 2 -26.27 -23.39 3.36
CA GLU A 2 -26.08 -22.39 2.31
C GLU A 2 -24.84 -21.57 2.68
N THR A 3 -23.76 -21.75 1.92
CA THR A 3 -22.46 -21.20 2.25
C THR A 3 -22.55 -19.67 2.20
N VAL A 4 -22.13 -18.97 3.26
CA VAL A 4 -22.12 -17.49 3.36
C VAL A 4 -21.54 -16.80 2.10
N LYS A 5 -20.69 -17.51 1.37
CA LYS A 5 -20.13 -17.11 0.07
C LYS A 5 -21.17 -16.81 -1.02
N GLU A 6 -22.30 -17.52 -1.06
CA GLU A 6 -23.36 -17.30 -2.07
C GLU A 6 -24.16 -16.02 -1.81
N LYS A 7 -24.43 -15.70 -0.54
CA LYS A 7 -25.24 -14.54 -0.17
C LYS A 7 -24.60 -13.20 -0.55
N TYR A 8 -23.28 -13.17 -0.70
CA TYR A 8 -22.52 -11.92 -0.95
C TYR A 8 -21.75 -11.91 -2.28
N GLU A 9 -21.96 -12.88 -3.17
CA GLU A 9 -21.30 -12.90 -4.49
C GLU A 9 -19.76 -12.73 -4.41
N LEU A 10 -19.12 -13.38 -3.42
CA LEU A 10 -17.68 -13.20 -3.15
C LEU A 10 -16.75 -13.87 -4.20
N HIS A 11 -17.31 -14.42 -5.28
CA HIS A 11 -16.62 -15.12 -6.37
C HIS A 11 -15.70 -14.21 -7.23
N ARG A 12 -15.58 -12.92 -6.90
CA ARG A 12 -14.66 -11.98 -7.56
C ARG A 12 -13.27 -11.92 -6.90
N TRP A 13 -13.13 -12.46 -5.68
CA TRP A 13 -11.86 -12.56 -4.98
C TRP A 13 -11.35 -14.00 -5.10
N ASP A 14 -10.60 -14.31 -6.15
CA ASP A 14 -9.82 -15.55 -6.23
C ASP A 14 -8.81 -15.56 -5.07
N LEU A 15 -9.14 -16.31 -4.02
CA LEU A 15 -8.30 -16.59 -2.85
C LEU A 15 -7.25 -17.68 -3.12
N ASP A 16 -7.19 -18.20 -4.34
CA ASP A 16 -6.42 -19.41 -4.67
C ASP A 16 -4.96 -19.12 -5.05
N ARG A 17 -4.46 -17.91 -4.80
CA ARG A 17 -3.00 -17.68 -4.79
C ARG A 17 -2.48 -18.05 -3.41
N GLU A 18 -1.68 -19.12 -3.38
CA GLU A 18 -0.86 -19.50 -2.24
C GLU A 18 0.08 -18.32 -1.92
N THR A 19 -0.33 -17.49 -0.97
CA THR A 19 0.48 -16.36 -0.46
C THR A 19 1.07 -16.77 0.87
N ASP A 20 2.33 -16.40 1.11
CA ASP A 20 2.97 -16.65 2.39
C ASP A 20 2.24 -15.91 3.52
N PRO A 21 2.33 -16.39 4.77
CA PRO A 21 1.76 -15.69 5.92
C PRO A 21 2.25 -14.23 5.99
N GLY A 22 1.31 -13.29 6.11
CA GLY A 22 1.62 -11.86 6.12
C GLY A 22 1.57 -11.19 4.75
N GLN A 23 1.39 -11.97 3.67
CA GLN A 23 1.14 -11.46 2.32
C GLN A 23 -0.34 -11.53 1.93
N ILE A 24 -0.72 -10.72 0.94
CA ILE A 24 -2.04 -10.77 0.32
C ILE A 24 -1.94 -10.61 -1.20
N SER A 25 -2.88 -11.20 -1.93
CA SER A 25 -3.07 -10.94 -3.36
C SER A 25 -4.16 -9.86 -3.54
N ARG A 26 -3.88 -8.82 -4.33
CA ARG A 26 -4.85 -7.73 -4.60
C ARG A 26 -4.85 -7.31 -6.06
N GLN A 27 -6.03 -6.99 -6.59
CA GLN A 27 -6.16 -6.32 -7.88
C GLN A 27 -5.96 -4.82 -7.72
N VAL A 28 -5.06 -4.26 -8.53
CA VAL A 28 -4.69 -2.85 -8.55
C VAL A 28 -4.69 -2.33 -10.00
N ILE A 29 -4.62 -1.02 -10.19
CA ILE A 29 -4.59 -0.42 -11.53
C ILE A 29 -3.24 -0.73 -12.17
N ALA A 30 -3.21 -1.18 -13.42
CA ALA A 30 -1.95 -1.44 -14.11
C ALA A 30 -1.22 -0.13 -14.46
N VAL A 31 0.12 -0.13 -14.40
CA VAL A 31 0.97 1.05 -14.63
C VAL A 31 0.75 1.68 -16.02
N HIS A 32 0.43 0.85 -17.03
CA HIS A 32 0.20 1.28 -18.41
C HIS A 32 -1.23 1.76 -18.68
N ALA A 33 -2.08 1.88 -17.66
CA ALA A 33 -3.45 2.35 -17.81
C ALA A 33 -3.47 3.80 -18.34
N LYS A 34 -4.06 4.01 -19.52
CA LYS A 34 -4.23 5.35 -20.08
C LYS A 34 -5.24 6.14 -19.25
N HIS A 35 -4.95 7.41 -19.00
CA HIS A 35 -5.86 8.36 -18.37
C HIS A 35 -7.13 8.55 -19.24
N GLY A 36 -8.33 8.53 -18.64
CA GLY A 36 -9.59 8.86 -19.33
C GLY A 36 -10.75 7.88 -19.17
N PRO A 37 -10.57 6.55 -19.19
CA PRO A 37 -11.66 5.61 -18.95
C PRO A 37 -12.18 5.69 -17.50
N ARG A 38 -13.45 5.34 -17.29
CA ARG A 38 -13.98 5.12 -15.93
C ARG A 38 -13.14 4.06 -15.22
N LEU A 39 -12.90 4.21 -13.92
CA LEU A 39 -12.07 3.33 -13.08
C LEU A 39 -12.33 1.82 -13.31
N ARG A 40 -13.60 1.44 -13.54
CA ARG A 40 -14.02 0.05 -13.82
C ARG A 40 -13.54 -0.53 -15.17
N LYS A 41 -13.03 0.31 -16.08
CA LYS A 41 -12.55 -0.07 -17.42
C LYS A 41 -11.03 0.07 -17.56
N LEU A 42 -10.33 0.44 -16.49
CA LEU A 42 -8.86 0.48 -16.52
C LEU A 42 -8.31 -0.95 -16.46
N PRO A 43 -7.21 -1.24 -17.16
CA PRO A 43 -6.54 -2.52 -17.02
C PRO A 43 -6.11 -2.71 -15.56
N MET A 44 -6.41 -3.89 -15.01
CA MET A 44 -6.06 -4.26 -13.65
C MET A 44 -4.86 -5.22 -13.70
N ALA A 45 -3.92 -5.06 -12.78
CA ALA A 45 -2.84 -5.99 -12.50
C ALA A 45 -3.15 -6.68 -11.16
N THR A 46 -2.87 -7.98 -11.06
CA THR A 46 -2.92 -8.66 -9.76
C THR A 46 -1.52 -8.72 -9.18
N VAL A 47 -1.37 -8.21 -7.96
CA VAL A 47 -0.08 -8.08 -7.27
C VAL A 47 -0.13 -8.79 -5.92
N VAL A 48 0.99 -9.32 -5.48
CA VAL A 48 1.19 -9.88 -4.14
C VAL A 48 1.90 -8.83 -3.28
N LEU A 49 1.35 -8.51 -2.12
CA LEU A 49 1.81 -7.43 -1.24
C LEU A 49 2.09 -7.97 0.15
N THR A 50 3.21 -7.59 0.74
CA THR A 50 3.62 -7.98 2.09
C THR A 50 3.16 -6.94 3.11
N LEU A 51 2.14 -7.29 3.90
CA LEU A 51 1.59 -6.43 4.96
C LEU A 51 2.30 -6.60 6.30
N ASP A 52 2.87 -7.78 6.55
CA ASP A 52 3.58 -8.09 7.78
C ASP A 52 4.82 -8.93 7.48
N SER A 53 6.00 -8.38 7.76
CA SER A 53 7.28 -9.11 7.68
C SER A 53 7.70 -9.72 9.02
N GLY A 54 6.76 -9.87 9.95
CA GLY A 54 6.98 -10.58 11.21
C GLY A 54 8.00 -9.88 12.11
N LYS A 55 9.14 -10.53 12.34
CA LYS A 55 10.13 -10.08 13.32
C LYS A 55 10.74 -8.72 12.97
N GLU A 56 11.03 -8.46 11.70
CA GLU A 56 11.61 -7.18 11.26
C GLU A 56 10.68 -6.01 11.57
N ASP A 57 9.40 -6.17 11.27
CA ASP A 57 8.37 -5.17 11.55
C ASP A 57 8.19 -4.95 13.07
N GLN A 58 8.29 -6.00 13.88
CA GLN A 58 8.27 -5.91 15.34
C GLN A 58 9.47 -5.14 15.88
N ASP A 59 10.67 -5.40 15.36
CA ASP A 59 11.89 -4.71 15.77
C ASP A 59 11.83 -3.22 15.40
N VAL A 60 11.40 -2.90 14.19
CA VAL A 60 11.15 -1.51 13.75
C VAL A 60 10.14 -0.82 14.67
N ARG A 61 9.02 -1.48 14.98
CA ARG A 61 8.01 -0.93 15.89
C ARG A 61 8.59 -0.64 17.27
N ARG A 62 9.44 -1.55 17.79
CA ARG A 62 10.06 -1.42 19.11
C ARG A 62 11.07 -0.28 19.16
N ILE A 63 11.89 -0.12 18.13
CA ILE A 63 13.01 0.84 18.11
C ILE A 63 12.53 2.23 17.64
N HIS A 64 11.69 2.27 16.61
CA HIS A 64 11.34 3.51 15.90
C HIS A 64 9.86 3.92 16.03
N GLY A 65 9.04 3.08 16.68
CA GLY A 65 7.62 3.35 16.91
C GLY A 65 6.71 3.02 15.71
N THR A 66 5.40 3.18 15.94
CA THR A 66 4.35 2.76 15.01
C THR A 66 4.29 3.61 13.73
N LYS A 67 4.68 4.89 13.79
CA LYS A 67 4.73 5.77 12.63
C LYS A 67 5.79 5.30 11.63
N SER A 68 6.99 5.01 12.10
CA SER A 68 8.11 4.53 11.29
C SER A 68 7.82 3.16 10.68
N LEU A 69 7.19 2.25 11.44
CA LEU A 69 6.69 0.99 10.90
C LEU A 69 5.72 1.23 9.73
N ARG A 70 4.76 2.15 9.89
CA ARG A 70 3.79 2.45 8.83
C ARG A 70 4.45 3.04 7.59
N HIS A 71 5.46 3.90 7.76
CA HIS A 71 6.26 4.44 6.65
C HIS A 71 6.98 3.35 5.87
N ILE A 72 7.64 2.42 6.56
CA ILE A 72 8.31 1.27 5.94
C ILE A 72 7.31 0.40 5.17
N ARG A 73 6.15 0.12 5.76
CA ARG A 73 5.09 -0.65 5.08
C ARG A 73 4.54 0.08 3.84
N ILE A 74 4.32 1.40 3.92
CA ILE A 74 3.88 2.19 2.75
C ILE A 74 4.89 2.07 1.61
N ILE A 75 6.19 2.21 1.90
CA ILE A 75 7.25 2.10 0.89
C ILE A 75 7.25 0.70 0.29
N ARG A 76 7.38 -0.34 1.14
CA ARG A 76 7.41 -1.75 0.72
C ARG A 76 6.24 -2.10 -0.20
N ILE A 77 5.02 -1.83 0.24
CA ILE A 77 3.80 -2.16 -0.49
C ILE A 77 3.73 -1.41 -1.84
N THR A 78 4.18 -0.14 -1.87
CA THR A 78 4.16 0.66 -3.10
C THR A 78 5.20 0.17 -4.10
N GLU A 79 6.39 -0.19 -3.62
CA GLU A 79 7.46 -0.77 -4.44
C GLU A 79 7.06 -2.14 -4.99
N GLU A 80 6.56 -3.05 -4.15
CA GLU A 80 6.08 -4.36 -4.57
C GLU A 80 4.97 -4.27 -5.63
N ALA A 81 4.02 -3.33 -5.45
CA ALA A 81 2.98 -3.09 -6.45
C ALA A 81 3.59 -2.62 -7.78
N LEU A 82 4.51 -1.65 -7.72
CA LEU A 82 5.15 -1.06 -8.89
C LEU A 82 5.97 -2.10 -9.67
N ASP A 83 6.77 -2.90 -8.97
CA ASP A 83 7.61 -3.96 -9.53
C ASP A 83 6.78 -5.02 -10.27
N GLN A 84 5.54 -5.25 -9.82
CA GLN A 84 4.58 -6.16 -10.45
C GLN A 84 3.67 -5.48 -11.49
N GLY A 85 3.98 -4.24 -11.88
CA GLY A 85 3.25 -3.50 -12.91
C GLY A 85 1.90 -2.93 -12.46
N GLY A 86 1.71 -2.78 -11.15
CA GLY A 86 0.54 -2.19 -10.51
C GLY A 86 0.81 -0.82 -9.88
N ILE A 87 -0.24 -0.03 -9.70
CA ILE A 87 -0.20 1.25 -8.98
C ILE A 87 -1.28 1.23 -7.91
N LEU A 88 -0.92 1.66 -6.71
CA LEU A 88 -1.84 1.82 -5.58
C LEU A 88 -2.31 3.26 -5.44
N THR A 89 -3.60 3.41 -5.15
CA THR A 89 -4.18 4.70 -4.75
C THR A 89 -3.98 4.93 -3.25
N GLN A 90 -4.13 6.18 -2.79
CA GLN A 90 -4.07 6.49 -1.35
C GLN A 90 -5.19 5.78 -0.56
N GLU A 91 -6.37 5.61 -1.17
CA GLU A 91 -7.47 4.82 -0.62
C GLU A 91 -7.10 3.33 -0.53
N GLY A 92 -6.44 2.79 -1.56
CA GLY A 92 -5.94 1.42 -1.53
C GLY A 92 -4.95 1.19 -0.39
N LEU A 93 -4.00 2.10 -0.18
CA LEU A 93 -3.07 2.04 0.96
C LEU A 93 -3.79 2.15 2.30
N SER A 94 -4.81 3.00 2.40
CA SER A 94 -5.66 3.15 3.59
C SER A 94 -6.35 1.83 3.95
N ASP A 95 -6.95 1.17 2.97
CA ASP A 95 -7.59 -0.14 3.16
C ASP A 95 -6.59 -1.22 3.58
N LEU A 96 -5.42 -1.26 2.94
CA LEU A 96 -4.38 -2.27 3.20
C LEU A 96 -3.82 -2.16 4.61
N LEU A 97 -3.60 -0.93 5.08
CA LEU A 97 -2.96 -0.66 6.36
C LEU A 97 -3.95 -0.38 7.48
N SER A 98 -5.26 -0.46 7.23
CA SER A 98 -6.33 -0.14 8.17
C SER A 98 -6.16 1.24 8.85
N VAL A 99 -5.76 2.25 8.08
CA VAL A 99 -5.55 3.61 8.57
C VAL A 99 -6.26 4.63 7.69
N ASP A 100 -6.75 5.71 8.28
CA ASP A 100 -7.45 6.75 7.53
C ASP A 100 -6.59 7.36 6.40
N VAL A 101 -7.23 7.67 5.27
CA VAL A 101 -6.60 8.26 4.08
C VAL A 101 -5.85 9.56 4.41
N ARG A 102 -6.35 10.37 5.37
CA ARG A 102 -5.66 11.59 5.83
C ARG A 102 -4.32 11.26 6.50
N THR A 103 -4.24 10.14 7.21
CA THR A 103 -3.00 9.67 7.82
C THR A 103 -2.02 9.20 6.75
N ILE A 104 -2.47 8.39 5.79
CA ILE A 104 -1.67 7.99 4.62
C ILE A 104 -1.12 9.21 3.89
N ARG A 105 -1.95 10.22 3.61
CA ARG A 105 -1.53 11.44 2.93
C ARG A 105 -0.45 12.20 3.70
N ARG A 106 -0.60 12.35 5.03
CA ARG A 106 0.42 12.99 5.88
C ARG A 106 1.73 12.20 5.89
N ASP A 107 1.65 10.87 5.90
CA ASP A 107 2.82 10.02 5.89
C ASP A 107 3.55 10.06 4.55
N ILE A 108 2.83 10.02 3.43
CA ILE A 108 3.41 10.22 2.09
C ILE A 108 4.10 11.59 2.00
N GLN A 109 3.48 12.65 2.52
CA GLN A 109 4.11 13.98 2.56
C GLN A 109 5.39 14.01 3.40
N ALA A 110 5.44 13.26 4.50
CA ALA A 110 6.64 13.15 5.32
C ALA A 110 7.75 12.32 4.64
N LEU A 111 7.38 11.33 3.82
CA LEU A 111 8.29 10.49 3.05
C LEU A 111 8.85 11.19 1.80
N TYR A 112 8.09 12.10 1.22
CA TYR A 112 8.50 12.96 0.11
C TYR A 112 8.62 14.42 0.58
N PRO A 113 9.62 14.75 1.42
CA PRO A 113 9.91 16.14 1.70
C PRO A 113 10.20 16.82 0.35
N ALA A 114 9.47 17.89 0.07
CA ALA A 114 9.56 18.60 -1.19
C ALA A 114 11.03 18.77 -1.61
N LYS A 115 11.38 18.31 -2.83
CA LYS A 115 12.57 18.80 -3.53
C LYS A 115 12.38 20.31 -3.70
N GLY A 116 12.79 21.10 -2.70
CA GLY A 116 12.49 22.54 -2.66
C GLY A 116 12.66 23.27 -1.32
N SER A 117 13.34 22.72 -0.30
CA SER A 117 13.71 23.49 0.90
C SER A 117 15.23 23.53 1.09
N CYS A 118 15.92 24.21 0.17
CA CYS A 118 17.18 24.89 0.50
C CYS A 118 16.85 26.11 1.36
N ALA A 119 16.62 25.94 2.65
CA ALA A 119 16.62 27.02 3.63
C ALA A 119 16.72 26.44 5.04
N ASN A 120 17.94 26.35 5.57
CA ASN A 120 18.32 27.01 6.83
C ASN A 120 19.64 26.44 7.39
N GLU A 121 20.71 26.48 6.61
CA GLU A 121 22.08 26.45 7.14
C GLU A 121 22.64 27.88 7.16
N ARG A 122 22.11 28.74 8.02
CA ARG A 122 22.81 29.95 8.47
C ARG A 122 22.21 30.41 9.79
N ARG A 123 22.84 30.01 10.90
CA ARG A 123 23.24 30.89 12.02
C ARG A 123 23.80 30.05 13.17
N LEU A 124 25.07 29.69 13.07
CA LEU A 124 25.97 29.54 14.21
C LEU A 124 27.31 30.15 13.78
N SER A 125 27.44 31.44 14.06
CA SER A 125 28.68 32.21 14.17
C SER A 125 28.41 33.32 15.17
#